data_AF-A0AB38JDQ1-F1
#
_entry.id   AF-A0AB38JDQ1-F1
#
_cell.length_a   1.000
_cell.length_b   1.000
_cell.length_c   1.000
_cell.angle_alpha   90.00
_cell.angle_beta   90.00
_cell.angle_gamma   90.00
#
_symmetry.space_group_name_H-M   'P 1'
#
loop_
_entity.id
_entity.type
_entity.pdbx_description
1 polymer ?
#
loop_
_entity_poly.entity_id
_entity_poly.type
_entity_poly.pdbx_seq_one_letter_code
_entity_poly.pdbx_strand_id
1 'polypeptide(L)'
;MHRFTTTPGWNREQNLLMWELYLGDSAVPVDHRAAAALTDDVAGAPPASIWVAEYDPLRDEGYAYAQRLMATGVPVGIMQYPGTIHGFDGYRMTNVGKRALADQITALRWALRT
;
A
#
# COMPACT_ATOMS: atom_id res chain seq x y z
N MET A 1 7.69 8.57 -2.97
CA MET A 1 8.55 7.88 -3.97
C MET A 1 9.95 8.52 -4.11
N HIS A 2 10.86 8.30 -3.16
CA HIS A 2 12.26 8.75 -3.25
C HIS A 2 13.28 7.61 -3.32
N ARG A 3 12.88 6.40 -2.93
CA ARG A 3 13.68 5.17 -2.98
C ARG A 3 13.02 4.19 -3.93
N PHE A 4 13.80 3.20 -4.41
CA PHE A 4 13.29 2.13 -5.29
C PHE A 4 12.58 2.67 -6.55
N THR A 5 13.13 3.72 -7.15
CA THR A 5 12.45 4.46 -8.23
C THR A 5 12.51 3.80 -9.59
N THR A 6 13.40 2.83 -9.79
CA THR A 6 13.66 2.13 -11.07
C THR A 6 13.47 0.61 -10.94
N THR A 7 12.44 0.20 -10.20
CA THR A 7 12.14 -1.21 -9.94
C THR A 7 11.50 -1.91 -11.14
N PRO A 8 11.69 -3.23 -11.31
CA PRO A 8 10.96 -4.01 -12.31
C PRO A 8 9.44 -3.97 -12.06
N GLY A 9 8.65 -4.01 -13.14
CA GLY A 9 7.19 -4.08 -13.08
C GLY A 9 6.53 -2.70 -12.89
N TRP A 10 6.65 -2.13 -11.69
CA TRP A 10 6.14 -0.80 -11.33
C TRP A 10 7.28 0.09 -10.84
N ASN A 11 7.42 1.28 -11.41
CA ASN A 11 8.48 2.24 -11.11
C ASN A 11 7.93 3.68 -11.01
N ARG A 12 8.81 4.65 -10.70
CA ARG A 12 8.41 6.05 -10.51
C ARG A 12 7.81 6.67 -11.77
N GLU A 13 8.37 6.41 -12.95
CA GLU A 13 7.90 6.99 -14.21
C GLU A 13 6.50 6.49 -14.56
N GLN A 14 6.27 5.18 -14.43
CA GLN A 14 4.96 4.56 -14.60
C GLN A 14 3.94 5.12 -13.60
N ASN A 15 4.36 5.32 -12.34
CA ASN A 15 3.48 5.88 -11.33
C ASN A 15 3.11 7.35 -11.60
N LEU A 16 4.04 8.16 -12.12
CA LEU A 16 3.75 9.53 -12.53
C LEU A 16 2.79 9.57 -13.72
N LEU A 17 3.02 8.73 -14.73
CA LEU A 17 2.10 8.59 -15.86
C LEU A 17 0.71 8.11 -15.41
N MET A 18 0.64 7.16 -14.47
CA MET A 18 -0.62 6.71 -13.88
C MET A 18 -1.39 7.88 -13.25
N TRP A 19 -0.72 8.72 -12.45
CA TRP A 19 -1.36 9.88 -11.83
C TRP A 19 -1.85 10.90 -12.86
N GLU A 20 -1.05 11.17 -13.90
CA GLU A 20 -1.43 12.06 -15.01
C GLU A 20 -2.70 11.55 -15.72
N LEU A 21 -2.74 10.25 -16.05
CA LEU A 21 -3.88 9.64 -16.72
C LEU A 21 -5.11 9.53 -15.81
N TYR A 22 -4.92 9.29 -14.51
CA TYR A 22 -6.01 9.11 -13.55
C TYR A 22 -6.68 10.44 -13.18
N LEU A 23 -5.89 11.49 -12.97
CA LEU A 23 -6.40 12.80 -12.55
C LEU A 23 -6.78 13.69 -13.74
N GLY A 24 -6.18 13.47 -14.92
CA GLY A 24 -6.35 14.35 -16.07
C GLY A 24 -6.09 15.81 -15.69
N ASP A 25 -7.01 16.69 -16.07
CA ASP A 25 -6.93 18.14 -15.77
C ASP A 25 -7.07 18.46 -14.26
N SER A 26 -7.47 17.50 -13.42
CA SER A 26 -7.63 17.67 -11.97
C SER A 26 -6.35 17.33 -11.19
N ALA A 27 -5.18 17.39 -11.83
CA ALA A 27 -3.91 16.94 -11.26
C ALA A 27 -3.46 17.71 -10.00
N VAL A 28 -3.91 18.96 -9.80
CA VAL A 28 -3.44 19.80 -8.68
C VAL A 28 -4.55 20.71 -8.12
N PRO A 29 -4.82 20.68 -6.79
CA PRO A 29 -4.30 19.73 -5.82
C PRO A 29 -4.96 18.35 -5.98
N VAL A 30 -4.22 17.28 -5.65
CA VAL A 30 -4.78 15.92 -5.63
C VAL A 30 -5.85 15.82 -4.53
N ASP A 31 -7.09 15.47 -4.90
CA ASP A 31 -8.18 15.27 -3.94
C ASP A 31 -7.88 14.06 -3.03
N HIS A 32 -8.18 14.16 -1.73
CA HIS A 32 -8.03 13.06 -0.77
C HIS A 32 -8.82 11.79 -1.14
N ARG A 33 -9.88 11.91 -1.96
CA ARG A 33 -10.61 10.77 -2.52
C ARG A 33 -9.77 9.96 -3.50
N ALA A 34 -8.83 10.61 -4.19
CA ALA A 34 -7.88 9.96 -5.08
C ALA A 34 -6.71 9.35 -4.31
N ALA A 35 -6.29 9.99 -3.21
CA ALA A 35 -5.25 9.48 -2.32
C ALA A 35 -5.67 9.68 -0.85
N ALA A 36 -6.25 8.65 -0.24
CA ALA A 36 -6.66 8.70 1.17
C ALA A 36 -5.47 9.03 2.11
N ALA A 37 -4.25 8.69 1.71
CA ALA A 37 -3.04 9.09 2.41
C ALA A 37 -2.81 10.62 2.46
N LEU A 38 -3.60 11.45 1.78
CA LEU A 38 -3.55 12.91 1.91
C LEU A 38 -4.51 13.45 2.97
N THR A 39 -5.39 12.62 3.56
CA THR A 39 -6.21 13.08 4.69
C THR A 39 -5.35 13.21 5.96
N ASP A 40 -5.51 14.33 6.66
CA ASP A 40 -4.87 14.57 7.95
C ASP A 40 -5.60 13.84 9.08
N ASP A 41 -6.92 13.71 8.98
CA ASP A 41 -7.73 12.97 9.94
C ASP A 41 -8.01 11.55 9.43
N VAL A 42 -7.39 10.59 10.11
CA VAL A 42 -7.60 9.15 9.93
C VAL A 42 -8.19 8.50 11.19
N ALA A 43 -8.63 9.30 12.16
CA ALA A 43 -9.24 8.80 13.38
C ALA A 43 -10.58 8.10 13.06
N GLY A 44 -10.87 7.01 13.79
CA GLY A 44 -12.09 6.23 13.57
C GLY A 44 -12.09 5.37 12.30
N ALA A 45 -10.99 5.33 11.53
CA ALA A 45 -10.84 4.38 10.44
C ALA A 45 -10.95 2.93 10.96
N PRO A 46 -11.43 1.98 10.14
CA PRO A 46 -11.52 0.58 10.53
C PRO A 46 -10.12 -0.03 10.78
N PRO A 47 -10.02 -1.13 11.54
CA PRO A 47 -8.79 -1.89 11.66
C PRO A 47 -8.19 -2.20 10.28
N ALA A 48 -6.88 -2.00 10.14
CA ALA A 48 -6.21 -2.09 8.84
C ALA A 48 -5.11 -3.15 8.84
N SER A 49 -4.91 -3.76 7.68
CA SER A 49 -3.71 -4.57 7.39
C SER A 49 -3.05 -4.03 6.14
N ILE A 50 -1.76 -3.70 6.24
CA ILE A 50 -0.99 -3.05 5.18
C ILE A 50 0.20 -3.95 4.83
N TRP A 51 0.37 -4.23 3.55
CA TRP A 51 1.49 -4.99 3.03
C TRP A 51 2.33 -4.11 2.12
N VAL A 52 3.65 -4.19 2.27
CA VAL A 52 4.59 -3.45 1.43
C VAL A 52 5.66 -4.39 0.90
N ALA A 53 6.05 -4.20 -0.35
CA ALA A 53 7.18 -4.91 -0.95
C ALA A 53 8.50 -4.19 -0.63
N GLU A 54 9.62 -4.92 -0.55
CA GLU A 54 10.92 -4.31 -0.24
C GLU A 54 11.40 -3.35 -1.33
N TYR A 55 11.27 -3.77 -2.60
CA TYR A 55 11.69 -3.02 -3.78
C TYR A 55 10.46 -2.42 -4.46
N ASP A 56 9.86 -1.42 -3.84
CA ASP A 56 8.66 -0.76 -4.33
C ASP A 56 8.72 0.76 -4.05
N PRO A 57 8.52 1.61 -5.07
CA PRO A 57 8.52 3.07 -4.89
C PRO A 57 7.42 3.57 -3.94
N LEU A 58 6.36 2.78 -3.71
CA LEU A 58 5.23 3.07 -2.81
C LEU A 58 5.44 2.53 -1.39
N ARG A 59 6.55 1.85 -1.12
CA ARG A 59 6.79 1.21 0.18
C ARG A 59 6.76 2.22 1.34
N ASP A 60 7.48 3.32 1.17
CA ASP A 60 7.68 4.29 2.25
C ASP A 60 6.39 5.07 2.57
N GLU A 61 5.53 5.33 1.58
CA GLU A 61 4.21 5.93 1.81
C GLU A 61 3.24 4.95 2.49
N GLY A 62 3.34 3.65 2.19
CA GLY A 62 2.63 2.61 2.94
C GLY A 62 3.00 2.59 4.43
N TYR A 63 4.30 2.70 4.75
CA TYR A 63 4.74 2.84 6.15
C TYR A 63 4.19 4.12 6.80
N ALA A 64 4.28 5.26 6.11
CA ALA A 64 3.83 6.54 6.64
C ALA A 64 2.31 6.54 6.90
N TYR A 65 1.51 5.90 6.04
CA TYR A 65 0.07 5.76 6.25
C TYR A 65 -0.24 4.86 7.45
N ALA A 66 0.45 3.72 7.58
CA ALA A 66 0.31 2.84 8.74
C ALA A 66 0.67 3.54 10.05
N GLN A 67 1.76 4.31 10.06
CA GLN A 67 2.18 5.10 11.22
C GLN A 67 1.12 6.13 11.64
N ARG A 68 0.49 6.82 10.68
CA ARG A 68 -0.59 7.76 10.98
C ARG A 68 -1.81 7.09 11.57
N LEU A 69 -2.27 5.97 10.98
CA LEU A 69 -3.37 5.19 11.52
C LEU A 69 -3.09 4.72 12.97
N MET A 70 -1.88 4.19 13.21
CA MET A 70 -1.47 3.78 14.56
C MET A 70 -1.45 4.95 15.54
N ALA A 71 -0.99 6.13 15.12
CA ALA A 71 -0.95 7.32 15.95
C ALA A 71 -2.35 7.81 16.39
N THR A 72 -3.39 7.51 15.62
CA THR A 72 -4.80 7.82 15.98
C THR A 72 -5.50 6.66 16.70
N GLY A 73 -4.77 5.64 17.13
CA GLY A 73 -5.31 4.50 17.88
C GLY A 73 -6.01 3.43 17.04
N VAL A 74 -5.90 3.48 15.70
CA VAL A 74 -6.45 2.43 14.83
C VAL A 74 -5.60 1.16 14.99
N PRO A 75 -6.19 -0.02 15.19
CA PRO A 75 -5.45 -1.27 15.17
C PRO A 75 -4.90 -1.55 13.76
N VAL A 76 -3.58 -1.57 13.62
CA VAL A 76 -2.92 -1.79 12.32
C VAL A 76 -1.90 -2.92 12.40
N GLY A 77 -2.03 -3.88 11.49
CA GLY A 77 -0.94 -4.80 11.14
C GLY A 77 -0.19 -4.30 9.92
N ILE A 78 1.14 -4.20 9.98
CA ILE A 78 1.97 -3.91 8.81
C ILE A 78 3.01 -5.01 8.59
N MET A 79 3.15 -5.46 7.35
CA MET A 79 4.07 -6.52 6.97
C MET A 79 4.86 -6.13 5.73
N GLN A 80 6.18 -6.24 5.82
CA GLN A 80 7.07 -6.13 4.67
C GLN A 80 7.38 -7.50 4.10
N TYR A 81 7.37 -7.64 2.78
CA TYR A 81 7.89 -8.82 2.08
C TYR A 81 9.28 -8.53 1.51
N PRO A 82 10.35 -9.14 2.06
CA PRO A 82 11.70 -9.00 1.52
C PRO A 82 11.83 -9.65 0.15
N GLY A 83 12.70 -9.11 -0.70
CA GLY A 83 13.01 -9.63 -2.02
C GLY A 83 11.90 -9.46 -3.06
N THR A 84 10.82 -8.74 -2.75
CA THR A 84 9.67 -8.58 -3.64
C THR A 84 9.58 -7.19 -4.25
N ILE A 85 8.82 -7.11 -5.35
CA ILE A 85 8.48 -5.89 -6.07
C ILE A 85 6.99 -5.56 -5.90
N HIS A 86 6.57 -4.39 -6.37
CA HIS A 86 5.15 -4.04 -6.46
C HIS A 86 4.34 -5.13 -7.19
N GLY A 87 3.17 -5.48 -6.66
CA GLY A 87 2.29 -6.50 -7.23
C GLY A 87 2.76 -7.95 -7.07
N PHE A 88 3.78 -8.22 -6.24
CA PHE A 88 4.32 -9.58 -6.02
C PHE A 88 3.25 -10.62 -5.64
N ASP A 89 2.20 -10.20 -4.94
CA ASP A 89 1.13 -11.06 -4.49
C ASP A 89 0.21 -11.50 -5.64
N GLY A 90 0.22 -10.81 -6.78
CA GLY A 90 -0.45 -11.27 -8.00
C GLY A 90 0.16 -12.55 -8.58
N TYR A 91 1.44 -12.83 -8.31
CA TYR A 91 2.15 -14.00 -8.83
C TYR A 91 1.93 -15.24 -7.94
N ARG A 92 0.69 -15.73 -7.90
CA ARG A 92 0.22 -16.83 -7.02
C ARG A 92 0.90 -18.18 -7.26
N MET A 93 1.65 -18.35 -8.35
CA MET A 93 2.48 -19.54 -8.58
C MET A 93 3.74 -19.59 -7.68
N THR A 94 4.20 -18.43 -7.19
CA THR A 94 5.40 -18.32 -6.36
C THR A 94 5.11 -18.64 -4.90
N ASN A 95 6.13 -19.09 -4.15
CA ASN A 95 5.99 -19.33 -2.70
C ASN A 95 5.62 -18.05 -1.94
N VAL A 96 6.21 -16.91 -2.33
CA VAL A 96 5.92 -15.62 -1.68
C VAL A 96 4.50 -15.13 -1.99
N GLY A 97 4.00 -15.31 -3.22
CA GLY A 97 2.62 -14.98 -3.58
C GLY A 97 1.59 -15.86 -2.85
N LYS A 98 1.88 -17.15 -2.68
CA LYS A 98 1.04 -18.05 -1.87
C LYS A 98 1.00 -17.64 -0.40
N ARG A 99 2.16 -17.29 0.17
CA ARG A 99 2.27 -16.78 1.54
C ARG A 99 1.49 -15.48 1.71
N ALA A 100 1.62 -14.54 0.77
CA ALA A 100 0.89 -13.27 0.79
C ALA A 100 -0.63 -13.48 0.86
N LEU A 101 -1.15 -14.41 0.05
CA LEU A 101 -2.57 -14.78 0.10
C LEU A 101 -2.98 -15.34 1.47
N ALA A 102 -2.18 -16.24 2.04
CA ALA A 102 -2.48 -16.84 3.33
C ALA A 102 -2.48 -15.78 4.45
N ASP A 103 -1.54 -14.83 4.41
CA ASP A 103 -1.46 -13.71 5.35
C ASP A 103 -2.67 -12.77 5.18
N GLN A 104 -3.07 -12.44 3.94
CA GLN A 104 -4.28 -11.66 3.63
C GLN A 104 -5.57 -12.32 4.16
N ILE A 105 -5.73 -13.64 3.95
CA ILE A 105 -6.87 -14.40 4.49
C ILE A 105 -6.86 -14.37 6.02
N THR A 106 -5.70 -14.53 6.65
CA THR A 106 -5.56 -14.52 8.11
C THR A 106 -5.94 -13.16 8.70
N ALA A 107 -5.48 -12.07 8.07
CA ALA A 107 -5.85 -10.72 8.44
C ALA A 107 -7.37 -10.47 8.36
N LEU A 108 -8.01 -10.92 7.27
CA LEU A 108 -9.45 -10.83 7.10
C LEU A 108 -10.22 -11.62 8.16
N ARG A 109 -9.80 -12.86 8.47
CA ARG A 109 -10.42 -13.66 9.54
C ARG A 109 -10.33 -12.97 10.90
N TRP A 110 -9.16 -12.41 11.22
CA TRP A 110 -8.97 -11.65 12.44
C TRP A 110 -9.91 -10.42 12.51
N ALA A 111 -10.01 -9.67 11.42
CA ALA A 111 -10.85 -8.48 11.35
C ALA A 111 -12.35 -8.79 11.41
N LEU A 112 -12.78 -9.88 10.75
CA LEU A 112 -14.20 -10.23 10.62
C LEU A 112 -14.74 -11.09 11.76
N ARG A 113 -13.87 -11.66 12.62
CA ARG A 113 -14.26 -12.55 13.75
C ARG A 113 -15.35 -13.56 13.36
N THR A 114 -15.16 -14.24 12.23
CA THR A 114 -15.87 -15.49 11.91
C THR A 114 -15.07 -16.67 12.42
#